data_AF-Q4CNZ9-F1
#
_entry.id   AF-Q4CNZ9-F1
#
_cell.length_a   1.000
_cell.length_b   1.000
_cell.length_c   1.000
_cell.angle_alpha   90.00
_cell.angle_beta   90.00
_cell.angle_gamma   90.00
#
_symmetry.space_group_name_H-M   'P 1'
#
loop_
_entity.id
_entity.type
_entity.pdbx_description
1 polymer ?
#
loop_
_entity_poly.entity_id
_entity_poly.type
_entity_poly.pdbx_seq_one_letter_code
_entity_poly.pdbx_strand_id
1 'polypeptide(L)'
;WMEWSDISRLFSSGGVCMVRRKWFDYRIRGFFQGPTPNFFLEVVAKREVDAFLTLSQRDNRGLPGEDPDALYKGLLISVSRYHSETDTHVLHANSTLDPEAPSQDACSFYFTRDVGMWVRFLPEHSPYYVFPRVGENSAESMKAFTLGLLSRRKVGKGGLHVNFRRLSTSEKPLEIGMQAALHAAQPQRMSFQYKKPKRPAVLREGVSIQDSKKVT
;
A
#
# COMPACT_ATOMS: atom_id res chain seq x y z
N TRP A 1 5.64 -36.51 1.05
CA TRP A 1 6.03 -35.48 0.06
C TRP A 1 5.14 -35.67 -1.16
N MET A 2 4.62 -34.59 -1.75
CA MET A 2 3.87 -34.63 -3.02
C MET A 2 4.80 -34.09 -4.11
N GLU A 3 4.76 -34.69 -5.30
CA GLU A 3 5.43 -34.13 -6.47
C GLU A 3 4.79 -32.79 -6.86
N TRP A 4 5.57 -31.86 -7.42
CA TRP A 4 5.01 -30.57 -7.87
C TRP A 4 3.93 -30.75 -8.95
N SER A 5 4.04 -31.80 -9.76
CA SER A 5 3.00 -32.21 -10.72
C SER A 5 1.69 -32.57 -10.03
N ASP A 6 1.72 -33.21 -8.87
CA ASP A 6 0.51 -33.50 -8.09
C ASP A 6 -0.03 -32.23 -7.41
N ILE A 7 0.85 -31.36 -6.90
CA ILE A 7 0.43 -30.10 -6.30
C ILE A 7 -0.30 -29.23 -7.32
N SER A 8 0.30 -29.03 -8.50
CA SER A 8 -0.29 -28.23 -9.58
C SER A 8 -1.58 -28.83 -10.16
N ARG A 9 -1.74 -30.16 -10.08
CA ARG A 9 -2.95 -30.86 -10.54
C ARG A 9 -4.09 -30.87 -9.51
N LEU A 10 -3.77 -31.02 -8.23
CA LEU A 10 -4.74 -31.27 -7.16
C LEU A 10 -5.17 -30.00 -6.41
N PHE A 11 -4.35 -28.95 -6.41
CA PHE A 11 -4.64 -27.70 -5.70
C PHE A 11 -4.95 -26.58 -6.69
N SER A 12 -6.13 -25.96 -6.54
CA SER A 12 -6.54 -24.80 -7.33
C SER A 12 -6.04 -23.46 -6.75
N SER A 13 -5.53 -23.46 -5.52
CA SER A 13 -4.97 -22.28 -4.88
C SER A 13 -3.97 -22.66 -3.79
N GLY A 14 -3.24 -21.66 -3.31
CA GLY A 14 -2.31 -21.77 -2.19
C GLY A 14 -2.12 -20.42 -1.51
N GLY A 15 -1.39 -20.41 -0.41
CA GLY A 15 -1.01 -19.18 0.29
C GLY A 15 0.50 -19.14 0.50
N VAL A 16 1.14 -18.03 0.15
CA VAL A 16 2.56 -17.80 0.41
C VAL A 16 2.72 -16.83 1.56
N CYS A 17 3.36 -17.27 2.65
CA CYS A 17 3.75 -16.39 3.73
C CYS A 17 5.19 -15.90 3.52
N MET A 18 5.36 -14.70 2.98
CA MET A 18 6.68 -14.12 2.75
C MET A 18 7.29 -13.59 4.06
N VAL A 19 8.15 -14.39 4.69
CA VAL A 19 8.89 -13.94 5.89
C VAL A 19 10.20 -13.26 5.48
N ARG A 20 10.20 -11.92 5.46
CA ARG A 20 11.42 -11.14 5.19
C ARG A 20 12.17 -10.82 6.48
N ARG A 21 13.06 -11.75 6.87
CA ARG A 21 13.98 -11.56 8.01
C ARG A 21 14.90 -10.37 7.74
N LYS A 22 15.17 -9.55 8.77
CA LYS A 22 16.06 -8.37 8.73
C LYS A 22 15.54 -7.14 7.95
N TRP A 23 14.26 -7.11 7.61
CA TRP A 23 13.64 -5.94 6.99
C TRP A 23 13.07 -4.97 8.02
N PHE A 24 12.89 -3.73 7.61
CA PHE A 24 12.14 -2.72 8.34
C PHE A 24 10.68 -2.79 7.89
N ASP A 25 9.77 -2.89 8.86
CA ASP A 25 8.33 -3.06 8.63
C ASP A 25 7.60 -1.82 9.19
N TYR A 26 6.85 -1.15 8.32
CA TYR A 26 6.07 0.05 8.60
C TYR A 26 4.61 -0.25 8.30
N ARG A 27 3.73 -0.14 9.29
CA ARG A 27 2.29 -0.44 9.14
C ARG A 27 1.47 0.79 9.49
N ILE A 28 0.92 1.42 8.46
CA ILE A 28 0.18 2.67 8.55
C ILE A 28 -1.31 2.32 8.53
N ARG A 29 -2.04 2.66 9.61
CA ARG A 29 -3.48 2.46 9.69
C ARG A 29 -4.21 3.60 9.01
N GLY A 30 -5.20 3.29 8.19
CA GLY A 30 -6.07 4.26 7.54
C GLY A 30 -7.50 3.78 7.46
N PHE A 31 -8.30 4.56 6.75
CA PHE A 31 -9.67 4.22 6.41
C PHE A 31 -10.03 4.78 5.04
N PHE A 32 -10.94 4.10 4.36
CA PHE A 32 -11.64 4.63 3.22
C PHE A 32 -12.92 5.32 3.69
N GLN A 33 -13.24 6.47 3.12
CA GLN A 33 -14.56 7.09 3.17
C GLN A 33 -15.13 7.03 1.74
N GLY A 34 -16.11 6.16 1.52
CA GLY A 34 -16.43 5.74 0.15
C GLY A 34 -15.24 5.06 -0.52
N PRO A 35 -14.95 5.34 -1.81
CA PRO A 35 -13.79 4.78 -2.49
C PRO A 35 -12.47 5.48 -2.14
N THR A 36 -12.52 6.61 -1.41
CA THR A 36 -11.37 7.50 -1.20
C THR A 36 -10.62 7.14 0.07
N PRO A 37 -9.32 6.85 0.01
CA PRO A 37 -8.53 6.65 1.21
C PRO A 37 -8.24 7.97 1.92
N ASN A 38 -8.19 7.97 3.25
CA ASN A 38 -7.85 9.15 4.04
C ASN A 38 -6.38 9.59 3.88
N PHE A 39 -5.52 8.70 3.38
CA PHE A 39 -4.14 9.03 3.01
C PHE A 39 -3.64 8.16 1.86
N PHE A 40 -2.58 8.62 1.20
CA PHE A 40 -1.73 7.85 0.31
C PHE A 40 -0.25 8.17 0.62
N LEU A 41 0.67 7.38 0.05
CA LEU A 41 2.11 7.62 0.24
C LEU A 41 2.69 8.37 -0.95
N GLU A 42 3.43 9.43 -0.69
CA GLU A 42 4.41 9.98 -1.63
C GLU A 42 5.79 9.39 -1.27
N VAL A 43 6.38 8.66 -2.20
CA VAL A 43 7.65 7.95 -2.02
C VAL A 43 8.70 8.61 -2.91
N VAL A 44 9.67 9.27 -2.28
CA VAL A 44 10.80 9.90 -2.95
C VAL A 44 12.02 8.99 -2.84
N ALA A 45 12.53 8.53 -3.98
CA ALA A 45 13.69 7.65 -4.06
C ALA A 45 14.96 8.45 -4.36
N LYS A 46 15.95 8.36 -3.47
CA LYS A 46 17.31 8.96 -3.62
C LYS A 46 18.35 7.96 -4.14
N ARG A 47 18.00 6.69 -4.15
CA ARG A 47 18.73 5.58 -4.78
C ARG A 47 17.74 4.45 -5.03
N GLU A 48 18.19 3.45 -5.77
CA GLU A 48 17.45 2.22 -5.94
C GLU A 48 17.15 1.54 -4.59
N VAL A 49 15.87 1.24 -4.36
CA VAL A 49 15.41 0.48 -3.18
C VAL A 49 14.26 -0.44 -3.54
N ASP A 50 14.42 -1.73 -3.24
CA ASP A 50 13.32 -2.70 -3.25
C ASP A 50 12.45 -2.55 -1.99
N ALA A 51 11.14 -2.61 -2.21
CA ALA A 51 10.14 -2.66 -1.17
C ALA A 51 9.06 -3.69 -1.48
N PHE A 52 8.38 -4.13 -0.43
CA PHE A 52 7.16 -4.91 -0.53
C PHE A 52 6.03 -4.11 0.10
N LEU A 53 4.96 -3.90 -0.66
CA LEU A 53 3.76 -3.20 -0.23
C LEU A 53 2.68 -4.21 0.11
N THR A 54 1.89 -3.95 1.15
CA THR A 54 0.73 -4.76 1.50
C THR A 54 -0.46 -3.87 1.82
N LEU A 55 -1.66 -4.29 1.44
CA LEU A 55 -2.90 -3.65 1.85
C LEU A 55 -3.78 -4.70 2.50
N SER A 56 -4.10 -4.47 3.76
CA SER A 56 -4.78 -5.42 4.63
C SER A 56 -6.08 -4.82 5.14
N GLN A 57 -7.13 -5.62 5.20
CA GLN A 57 -8.36 -5.30 5.92
C GLN A 57 -8.54 -6.17 7.16
N ARG A 58 -9.49 -5.80 8.03
CA ARG A 58 -9.81 -6.57 9.24
C ARG A 58 -10.15 -8.01 8.86
N ASP A 59 -9.65 -8.96 9.64
CA ASP A 59 -9.97 -10.38 9.48
C ASP A 59 -11.46 -10.62 9.77
N ASN A 60 -12.16 -11.33 8.89
CA ASN A 60 -13.59 -11.56 9.02
C ASN A 60 -13.98 -12.77 9.87
N ARG A 61 -13.00 -13.56 10.33
CA ARG A 61 -13.27 -14.79 11.08
C ARG A 61 -13.91 -14.49 12.44
N GLY A 62 -15.08 -15.07 12.67
CA GLY A 62 -15.83 -14.93 13.91
C GLY A 62 -16.62 -13.63 14.04
N LEU A 63 -16.68 -12.82 12.99
CA LEU A 63 -17.55 -11.65 12.98
C LEU A 63 -19.01 -12.08 12.76
N PRO A 64 -19.98 -11.43 13.42
CA PRO A 64 -21.40 -11.66 13.13
C PRO A 64 -21.72 -11.21 11.69
N GLY A 65 -22.76 -11.78 11.08
CA GLY A 65 -23.14 -11.46 9.69
C GLY A 65 -23.53 -9.99 9.47
N GLU A 66 -23.86 -9.27 10.54
CA GLU A 66 -24.18 -7.84 10.53
C GLU A 66 -22.94 -6.92 10.63
N ASP A 67 -21.77 -7.48 10.96
CA ASP A 67 -20.54 -6.68 11.01
C ASP A 67 -20.18 -6.23 9.57
N PRO A 68 -19.88 -4.93 9.34
CA PRO A 68 -19.53 -4.43 8.02
C PRO A 68 -18.27 -5.09 7.41
N ASP A 69 -17.44 -5.73 8.23
CA ASP A 69 -16.25 -6.49 7.81
C ASP A 69 -16.53 -8.00 7.65
N ALA A 70 -17.77 -8.48 7.81
CA ALA A 70 -18.12 -9.90 7.65
C ALA A 70 -17.81 -10.41 6.23
N LEU A 71 -17.95 -9.54 5.22
CA LEU A 71 -17.52 -9.79 3.84
C LEU A 71 -16.32 -8.91 3.50
N TYR A 72 -15.28 -9.53 2.93
CA TYR A 72 -14.13 -8.78 2.42
C TYR A 72 -14.55 -7.85 1.28
N LYS A 73 -14.03 -6.62 1.30
CA LYS A 73 -14.10 -5.71 0.16
C LYS A 73 -13.00 -6.05 -0.85
N GLY A 74 -13.22 -5.72 -2.12
CA GLY A 74 -12.18 -5.81 -3.13
C GLY A 74 -11.05 -4.83 -2.82
N LEU A 75 -9.80 -5.30 -2.73
CA LEU A 75 -8.63 -4.47 -2.47
C LEU A 75 -7.73 -4.39 -3.69
N LEU A 76 -7.04 -3.25 -3.84
CA LEU A 76 -6.03 -3.01 -4.86
C LEU A 76 -5.00 -2.00 -4.34
N ILE A 77 -3.72 -2.20 -4.66
CA ILE A 77 -2.69 -1.17 -4.51
C ILE A 77 -2.33 -0.70 -5.91
N SER A 78 -2.42 0.61 -6.15
CA SER A 78 -1.93 1.24 -7.37
C SER A 78 -0.71 2.09 -7.05
N VAL A 79 0.35 1.97 -7.85
CA VAL A 79 1.53 2.82 -7.79
C VAL A 79 1.65 3.57 -9.09
N SER A 80 1.70 4.90 -9.00
CA SER A 80 2.10 5.75 -10.12
C SER A 80 3.52 6.26 -9.91
N ARG A 81 4.19 6.63 -10.99
CA ARG A 81 5.52 7.24 -10.98
C ARG A 81 5.54 8.49 -11.83
N TYR A 82 6.51 9.37 -11.61
CA TYR A 82 6.75 10.50 -12.50
C TYR A 82 7.40 10.02 -13.80
N HIS A 83 6.95 10.55 -14.93
CA HIS A 83 7.48 10.30 -16.25
C HIS A 83 8.04 11.59 -16.85
N SER A 84 9.37 11.73 -16.87
CA SER A 84 10.06 12.97 -17.23
C SER A 84 9.84 13.43 -18.67
N GLU A 85 9.66 12.51 -19.61
CA GLU A 85 9.48 12.87 -21.03
C GLU A 85 8.13 13.52 -21.32
N THR A 86 7.11 13.12 -20.58
CA THR A 86 5.74 13.62 -20.74
C THR A 86 5.38 14.64 -19.68
N ASP A 87 6.26 14.86 -18.71
CA ASP A 87 6.03 15.65 -17.50
C ASP A 87 4.71 15.26 -16.79
N THR A 88 4.41 13.95 -16.76
CA THR A 88 3.15 13.45 -16.21
C THR A 88 3.34 12.26 -15.27
N HIS A 89 2.33 12.01 -14.44
CA HIS A 89 2.28 10.78 -13.65
C HIS A 89 1.59 9.67 -14.44
N VAL A 90 2.29 8.54 -14.57
CA VAL A 90 1.80 7.34 -15.25
C VAL A 90 1.64 6.19 -14.26
N LEU A 91 0.72 5.28 -14.55
CA LEU A 91 0.60 4.02 -13.82
C LEU A 91 1.93 3.25 -13.95
N HIS A 92 2.49 2.84 -12.83
CA HIS A 92 3.71 2.06 -12.78
C HIS A 92 3.41 0.58 -12.49
N ALA A 93 2.52 0.32 -11.53
CA ALA A 93 2.17 -1.03 -11.13
C ALA A 93 0.83 -1.07 -10.39
N ASN A 94 0.11 -2.17 -10.54
CA ASN A 94 -1.06 -2.58 -9.79
C ASN A 94 -0.79 -3.93 -9.13
N SER A 95 -1.25 -4.11 -7.88
CA SER A 95 -1.14 -5.40 -7.19
C SER A 95 -1.99 -6.46 -7.90
N THR A 96 -1.49 -7.69 -7.97
CA THR A 96 -2.21 -8.87 -8.48
C THR A 96 -2.29 -9.96 -7.40
N LEU A 97 -2.84 -11.13 -7.73
CA LEU A 97 -2.77 -12.30 -6.84
C LEU A 97 -1.35 -12.86 -6.71
N ASP A 98 -0.47 -12.60 -7.68
CA ASP A 98 0.95 -12.89 -7.58
C ASP A 98 1.71 -11.62 -7.21
N PRO A 99 2.10 -11.44 -5.93
CA PRO A 99 2.76 -10.22 -5.52
C PRO A 99 4.15 -10.03 -6.16
N GLU A 100 4.75 -11.06 -6.77
CA GLU A 100 6.03 -10.96 -7.52
C GLU A 100 5.81 -10.54 -8.98
N ALA A 101 4.57 -10.56 -9.48
CA ALA A 101 4.18 -10.12 -10.82
C ALA A 101 3.08 -9.04 -10.78
N PRO A 102 3.39 -7.81 -10.34
CA PRO A 102 2.47 -6.67 -10.44
C PRO A 102 2.15 -6.37 -11.91
N SER A 103 0.92 -5.95 -12.20
CA SER A 103 0.49 -5.60 -13.55
C SER A 103 0.72 -4.13 -13.86
N GLN A 104 1.11 -3.79 -15.08
CA GLN A 104 1.22 -2.40 -15.53
C GLN A 104 -0.10 -1.86 -16.10
N ASP A 105 -1.04 -2.75 -16.44
CA ASP A 105 -2.26 -2.40 -17.18
C ASP A 105 -3.54 -2.84 -16.47
N ALA A 106 -3.53 -4.03 -15.83
CA ALA A 106 -4.73 -4.58 -15.22
C ALA A 106 -5.06 -3.90 -13.89
N CYS A 107 -6.31 -3.44 -13.76
CA CYS A 107 -6.85 -2.81 -12.55
C CYS A 107 -7.91 -3.73 -11.90
N SER A 108 -7.47 -4.90 -11.44
CA SER A 108 -8.36 -5.90 -10.82
C SER A 108 -8.41 -5.74 -9.30
N PHE A 109 -9.61 -5.69 -8.73
CA PHE A 109 -9.82 -5.71 -7.28
C PHE A 109 -10.01 -7.15 -6.79
N TYR A 110 -9.38 -7.49 -5.67
CA TYR A 110 -9.42 -8.86 -5.12
C TYR A 110 -10.13 -8.89 -3.77
N PHE A 111 -11.14 -9.75 -3.65
CA PHE A 111 -11.94 -9.94 -2.43
C PHE A 111 -11.23 -10.85 -1.44
N THR A 112 -10.09 -10.40 -0.93
CA THR A 112 -9.20 -11.15 -0.02
C THR A 112 -8.89 -10.32 1.23
N ARG A 113 -8.41 -10.96 2.30
CA ARG A 113 -7.98 -10.22 3.51
C ARG A 113 -6.82 -9.26 3.23
N ASP A 114 -5.90 -9.69 2.37
CA ASP A 114 -4.68 -8.98 2.05
C ASP A 114 -4.39 -9.05 0.54
N VAL A 115 -3.87 -7.96 -0.02
CA VAL A 115 -3.15 -7.94 -1.31
C VAL A 115 -1.74 -7.39 -1.07
N GLY A 116 -0.79 -7.73 -1.94
CA GLY A 116 0.57 -7.23 -1.83
C GLY A 116 1.26 -7.16 -3.18
N MET A 117 2.41 -6.48 -3.21
CA MET A 117 3.23 -6.41 -4.41
C MET A 117 4.68 -6.01 -4.11
N TRP A 118 5.59 -6.53 -4.92
CA TRP A 118 6.97 -6.07 -5.03
C TRP A 118 7.04 -4.81 -5.87
N VAL A 119 7.80 -3.82 -5.40
CA VAL A 119 8.07 -2.59 -6.15
C VAL A 119 9.54 -2.22 -6.00
N ARG A 120 10.17 -1.89 -7.12
CA ARG A 120 11.53 -1.36 -7.19
C ARG A 120 11.44 0.14 -7.42
N PHE A 121 11.87 0.93 -6.44
CA PHE A 121 11.87 2.38 -6.55
C PHE A 121 13.21 2.87 -7.11
N LEU A 122 13.17 3.55 -8.25
CA LEU A 122 14.31 4.15 -8.94
C LEU A 122 14.28 5.69 -8.85
N PRO A 123 15.42 6.36 -8.56
CA PRO A 123 15.50 7.83 -8.46
C PRO A 123 14.96 8.59 -9.67
N GLU A 124 15.25 8.10 -10.87
CA GLU A 124 14.89 8.70 -12.16
C GLU A 124 13.39 8.75 -12.44
N HIS A 125 12.56 8.04 -11.65
CA HIS A 125 11.10 8.12 -11.75
C HIS A 125 10.44 8.63 -10.47
N SER A 126 11.25 9.16 -9.55
CA SER A 126 10.76 9.78 -8.33
C SER A 126 10.08 11.13 -8.64
N PRO A 127 8.98 11.50 -7.96
CA PRO A 127 8.30 10.75 -6.91
C PRO A 127 7.38 9.63 -7.43
N TYR A 128 7.19 8.62 -6.59
CA TYR A 128 6.14 7.62 -6.74
C TYR A 128 4.99 7.95 -5.81
N TYR A 129 3.77 7.59 -6.20
CA TYR A 129 2.60 7.67 -5.34
C TYR A 129 1.99 6.29 -5.16
N VAL A 130 1.77 5.88 -3.91
CA VAL A 130 1.19 4.58 -3.55
C VAL A 130 -0.22 4.80 -3.04
N PHE A 131 -1.21 4.36 -3.80
CA PHE A 131 -2.62 4.49 -3.51
C PHE A 131 -3.20 3.16 -3.03
N PRO A 132 -3.67 3.07 -1.78
CA PRO A 132 -4.60 2.03 -1.39
C PRO A 132 -5.95 2.31 -2.06
N ARG A 133 -6.59 1.28 -2.61
CA ARG A 133 -7.89 1.37 -3.27
C ARG A 133 -8.83 0.29 -2.74
N VAL A 134 -10.12 0.62 -2.73
CA VAL A 134 -11.20 -0.30 -2.35
C VAL A 134 -12.27 -0.32 -3.45
N GLY A 135 -12.75 -1.52 -3.80
CA GLY A 135 -13.86 -1.72 -4.71
C GLY A 135 -15.20 -1.62 -3.97
N GLU A 136 -16.21 -1.05 -4.64
CA GLU A 136 -17.62 -1.04 -4.18
C GLU A 136 -17.81 -0.70 -2.69
N ASN A 137 -17.26 0.44 -2.27
CA ASN A 137 -17.46 0.99 -0.92
C ASN A 137 -18.38 2.21 -1.02
N SER A 138 -19.56 2.13 -0.39
CA SER A 138 -20.56 3.22 -0.47
C SER A 138 -20.01 4.49 0.16
N ALA A 139 -20.40 5.66 -0.37
CA ALA A 139 -19.87 6.96 0.06
C ALA A 139 -19.99 7.20 1.58
N GLU A 140 -21.03 6.64 2.19
CA GLU A 140 -21.33 6.75 3.63
C GLU A 140 -20.57 5.72 4.48
N SER A 141 -20.04 4.66 3.86
CA SER A 141 -19.33 3.60 4.58
C SER A 141 -17.88 3.97 4.86
N MET A 142 -17.49 3.70 6.10
CA MET A 142 -16.12 3.80 6.56
C MET A 142 -15.50 2.40 6.58
N LYS A 143 -14.39 2.21 5.88
CA LYS A 143 -13.70 0.92 5.83
C LYS A 143 -12.26 1.05 6.31
N ALA A 144 -11.93 0.46 7.45
CA ALA A 144 -10.56 0.48 7.95
C ALA A 144 -9.61 -0.40 7.10
N PHE A 145 -8.37 0.05 6.96
CA PHE A 145 -7.30 -0.69 6.30
C PHE A 145 -5.94 -0.47 6.97
N THR A 146 -4.97 -1.32 6.66
CA THR A 146 -3.56 -1.13 6.99
C THR A 146 -2.73 -1.21 5.72
N LEU A 147 -2.02 -0.12 5.40
CA LEU A 147 -1.01 -0.11 4.34
C LEU A 147 0.35 -0.41 4.96
N GLY A 148 0.93 -1.53 4.54
CA GLY A 148 2.27 -1.97 4.94
C GLY A 148 3.30 -1.57 3.90
N LEU A 149 4.47 -1.14 4.39
CA LEU A 149 5.68 -0.95 3.62
C LEU A 149 6.79 -1.75 4.32
N LEU A 150 7.32 -2.75 3.64
CA LEU A 150 8.51 -3.46 4.08
C LEU A 150 9.67 -3.01 3.19
N SER A 151 10.80 -2.64 3.80
CA SER A 151 12.02 -2.29 3.05
C SER A 151 13.26 -2.93 3.65
N ARG A 152 14.21 -3.33 2.80
CA ARG A 152 15.54 -3.81 3.21
C ARG A 152 16.32 -2.74 3.98
N ARG A 153 16.07 -1.47 3.66
CA ARG A 153 16.80 -0.32 4.20
C ARG A 153 15.84 0.55 4.99
N LYS A 154 16.33 1.17 6.06
CA LYS A 154 15.50 2.03 6.92
C LYS A 154 15.06 3.26 6.13
N VAL A 155 13.76 3.55 6.04
CA VAL A 155 13.25 4.82 5.48
C VAL A 155 13.93 6.03 6.15
N GLY A 156 14.21 7.06 5.36
CA GLY A 156 15.14 8.16 5.64
C GLY A 156 16.56 7.81 5.19
N LYS A 157 17.39 7.31 6.12
CA LYS A 157 18.81 6.98 5.87
C LYS A 157 19.02 5.91 4.76
N GLY A 158 17.99 5.16 4.44
CA GLY A 158 17.99 4.08 3.47
C GLY A 158 17.81 4.52 2.02
N GLY A 159 17.55 5.81 1.77
CA GLY A 159 17.36 6.35 0.42
C GLY A 159 15.91 6.41 -0.05
N LEU A 160 14.96 6.00 0.78
CA LEU A 160 13.54 6.30 0.58
C LEU A 160 13.12 7.37 1.58
N HIS A 161 12.44 8.41 1.12
CA HIS A 161 11.64 9.30 1.96
C HIS A 161 10.17 9.00 1.67
N VAL A 162 9.37 8.85 2.72
CA VAL A 162 7.96 8.45 2.59
C VAL A 162 7.13 9.45 3.35
N ASN A 163 6.36 10.24 2.61
CA ASN A 163 5.50 11.29 3.13
C ASN A 163 4.05 10.83 3.06
N PHE A 164 3.27 11.16 4.08
CA PHE A 164 1.84 10.87 4.12
C PHE A 164 1.09 12.06 3.54
N ARG A 165 0.29 11.81 2.51
CA ARG A 165 -0.47 12.84 1.78
C ARG A 165 -1.94 12.51 1.82
N ARG A 166 -2.79 13.52 1.69
CA ARG A 166 -4.23 13.38 1.46
C ARG A 166 -4.64 14.27 0.28
N LEU A 167 -5.64 13.83 -0.48
CA LEU A 167 -6.24 14.68 -1.50
C LEU A 167 -7.03 15.81 -0.83
N SER A 168 -7.03 16.99 -1.43
CA SER A 168 -7.99 18.05 -1.10
C SER A 168 -9.41 17.59 -1.45
N THR A 169 -10.39 17.90 -0.60
CA THR A 169 -11.75 17.32 -0.56
C THR A 169 -12.65 17.59 -1.78
N SER A 170 -12.11 18.00 -2.94
CA SER A 170 -12.87 18.36 -4.14
C SER A 170 -12.52 17.53 -5.38
N GLU A 171 -11.56 16.60 -5.30
CA GLU A 171 -11.03 15.94 -6.50
C GLU A 171 -11.48 14.48 -6.55
N LYS A 172 -12.19 14.12 -7.64
CA LYS A 172 -12.54 12.74 -7.93
C LYS A 172 -11.24 11.93 -8.04
N PRO A 173 -11.06 10.84 -7.27
CA PRO A 173 -9.81 10.11 -7.30
C PRO A 173 -9.68 9.34 -8.61
N LEU A 174 -8.55 9.56 -9.30
CA LEU A 174 -7.89 8.62 -10.23
C LEU A 174 -8.28 8.64 -11.73
N GLU A 175 -9.09 9.58 -12.22
CA GLU A 175 -9.36 9.74 -13.67
C GLU A 175 -9.35 11.23 -14.09
N ILE A 176 -8.52 11.59 -15.08
CA ILE A 176 -8.27 12.95 -15.66
C ILE A 176 -8.12 14.08 -14.61
N GLY A 177 -6.89 14.54 -14.40
CA GLY A 177 -6.57 15.62 -13.45
C GLY A 177 -5.77 15.18 -12.21
N MET A 178 -5.39 13.89 -12.15
CA MET A 178 -4.59 13.31 -11.07
C MET A 178 -3.33 14.14 -10.76
N GLN A 179 -2.70 14.74 -11.76
CA GLN A 179 -1.49 15.53 -11.55
C GLN A 179 -1.73 16.79 -10.72
N ALA A 180 -2.77 17.58 -11.06
CA ALA A 180 -3.13 18.76 -10.28
C ALA A 180 -3.48 18.37 -8.83
N ALA A 181 -4.23 17.27 -8.67
CA ALA A 181 -4.61 16.75 -7.37
C ALA A 181 -3.41 16.27 -6.53
N LEU A 182 -2.44 15.61 -7.18
CA LEU A 182 -1.19 15.18 -6.55
C LEU A 182 -0.34 16.38 -6.11
N HIS A 183 -0.26 17.44 -6.93
CA HIS A 183 0.45 18.67 -6.58
C HIS A 183 -0.26 19.45 -5.45
N ALA A 184 -1.59 19.44 -5.42
CA ALA A 184 -2.40 20.09 -4.39
C ALA A 184 -2.48 19.28 -3.07
N ALA A 185 -2.01 18.03 -3.08
CA ALA A 185 -2.14 17.11 -1.95
C ALA A 185 -1.47 17.64 -0.68
N GLN A 186 -2.25 17.66 0.40
CA GLN A 186 -1.82 18.23 1.67
C GLN A 186 -1.07 17.18 2.52
N PRO A 187 -0.07 17.59 3.32
CA PRO A 187 0.52 16.70 4.31
C PRO A 187 -0.55 16.16 5.27
N GLN A 188 -0.51 14.86 5.54
CA GLN A 188 -1.45 14.19 6.44
C GLN A 188 -0.68 13.61 7.63
N ARG A 189 -1.07 13.97 8.85
CA ARG A 189 -0.49 13.37 10.05
C ARG A 189 -1.06 11.97 10.27
N MET A 190 -0.18 10.98 10.44
CA MET A 190 -0.56 9.58 10.62
C MET A 190 0.19 8.96 11.79
N SER A 191 -0.51 8.05 12.49
CA SER A 191 0.07 7.11 13.44
C SER A 191 0.35 5.77 12.75
N PHE A 192 1.51 5.19 13.02
CA PHE A 192 1.92 3.93 12.40
C PHE A 192 2.79 3.10 13.32
N GLN A 193 2.75 1.78 13.13
CA GLN A 193 3.67 0.87 13.80
C GLN A 193 4.96 0.77 13.00
N TYR A 194 6.08 0.82 13.71
CA TYR A 194 7.41 0.61 13.14
C TYR A 194 8.11 -0.54 13.84
N LYS A 195 8.51 -1.55 13.07
CA LYS A 195 9.26 -2.70 13.57
C LYS A 195 10.63 -2.75 12.91
N LYS A 196 11.66 -2.68 13.75
CA LYS A 196 13.05 -2.94 13.34
C LYS A 196 13.32 -4.45 13.34
N PRO A 197 14.34 -4.91 12.59
CA PRO A 197 14.89 -6.25 12.74
C PRO A 197 15.17 -6.60 14.21
N LYS A 198 14.66 -7.77 14.66
CA LYS A 198 14.92 -8.33 16.01
C LYS A 198 14.50 -7.42 17.18
N ARG A 199 13.58 -6.48 16.97
CA ARG A 199 13.04 -5.61 18.03
C ARG A 199 11.51 -5.64 18.01
N PRO A 200 10.84 -5.39 19.14
CA PRO A 200 9.40 -5.22 19.16
C PRO A 200 8.99 -4.00 18.32
N ALA A 201 7.74 -4.01 17.84
CA ALA A 201 7.17 -2.85 17.16
C ALA A 201 6.98 -1.70 18.15
N VAL A 202 7.13 -0.46 17.66
CA VAL A 202 6.84 0.75 18.42
C VAL A 202 5.85 1.63 17.65
N LEU A 203 4.98 2.33 18.36
CA LEU A 203 4.10 3.32 17.76
C LEU A 203 4.86 4.61 17.47
N ARG A 204 4.62 5.18 16.30
CA ARG A 204 5.20 6.45 15.85
C ARG A 204 4.13 7.31 15.21
N GLU A 205 4.36 8.62 15.20
CA GLU A 205 3.45 9.59 14.62
C GLU A 205 4.23 10.69 13.88
N GLY A 206 3.70 11.14 12.75
CA GLY A 206 4.26 12.25 11.97
C GLY A 206 3.54 12.46 10.65
N VAL A 207 4.02 13.42 9.86
CA VAL A 207 3.59 13.63 8.46
C VAL A 207 4.43 12.84 7.45
N SER A 208 5.50 12.19 7.93
CA SER A 208 6.39 11.33 7.16
C SER A 208 6.95 10.24 8.05
N ILE A 209 7.44 9.15 7.45
CA ILE A 209 8.10 8.07 8.22
C ILE A 209 9.43 8.55 8.79
N GLN A 210 10.24 9.25 7.99
CA GLN A 210 11.59 9.64 8.38
C GLN A 210 11.63 10.72 9.49
N ASP A 211 10.62 11.61 9.54
CA ASP A 211 10.56 12.73 10.50
C ASP A 211 9.59 12.45 11.66
N SER A 212 9.00 11.26 11.70
CA SER A 212 8.11 10.83 12.78
C SER A 212 8.78 10.82 14.15
N LYS A 213 7.98 10.96 15.21
CA LYS A 213 8.38 10.81 16.62
C LYS A 213 7.82 9.51 17.20
N LYS A 214 8.50 8.92 18.18
CA LYS A 214 7.96 7.76 18.92
C LYS A 214 6.85 8.28 19.83
N VAL A 215 5.70 7.60 19.84
CA VAL A 215 4.62 7.88 20.80
C VAL A 215 5.02 7.20 22.12
N THR A 216 5.08 7.97 23.19
CA THR A 216 5.42 7.50 24.55
C THR A 216 4.20 6.95 25.24
#